data_AF-A0A0M8WV42-F1
#
_entry.id   AF-A0A0M8WV42-F1
#
_cell.length_a   1.000
_cell.length_b   1.000
_cell.length_c   1.000
_cell.angle_alpha   90.00
_cell.angle_beta   90.00
_cell.angle_gamma   90.00
#
_symmetry.space_group_name_H-M   'P 1'
#
loop_
_entity.id
_entity.type
_entity.pdbx_description
1 polymer ?
#
loop_
_entity_poly.entity_id
_entity_poly.type
_entity_poly.pdbx_seq_one_letter_code
_entity_poly.pdbx_strand_id
1 'polypeptide(L)'
;MNTRITAAVLVAASALALTACSSSSDSSTKSVPSPKASKTPSPDRSPAEKAAGIPPKPTGAQRAELLRALAAANPDIVKYEDKAIDAARNQCSSVDNGSGKADLAASQRFTYKDVTTTEAQGKQINQALKGLGFCKV
;
A
#
# COMPACT_ATOMS: atom_id res chain seq x y z
N MET A 1 34.98 34.56 4.34
CA MET A 1 35.69 33.77 5.38
C MET A 1 34.77 32.66 5.82
N ASN A 2 35.13 31.44 5.46
CA ASN A 2 34.22 30.30 5.44
C ASN A 2 34.20 29.64 6.83
N THR A 3 33.01 29.54 7.40
CA THR A 3 32.75 28.98 8.72
C THR A 3 33.06 27.47 8.75
N ARG A 4 33.95 27.07 9.66
CA ARG A 4 34.24 25.66 9.96
C ARG A 4 33.18 25.12 10.91
N ILE A 5 32.56 24.00 10.56
CA ILE A 5 31.57 23.29 11.38
C ILE A 5 32.29 22.08 11.99
N THR A 6 32.38 22.06 13.32
CA THR A 6 32.97 20.98 14.12
C THR A 6 31.86 20.05 14.60
N ALA A 7 32.15 18.74 14.57
CA ALA A 7 31.25 17.63 14.82
C ALA A 7 30.83 17.45 16.30
N ALA A 8 29.72 16.73 16.52
CA ALA A 8 29.49 15.96 17.74
C ALA A 8 28.68 14.69 17.43
N VAL A 9 29.29 13.54 17.70
CA VAL A 9 28.73 12.18 17.64
C VAL A 9 28.12 11.86 19.01
N LEU A 10 26.91 11.31 19.03
CA LEU A 10 26.38 10.59 20.20
C LEU A 10 25.72 9.28 19.73
N VAL A 11 26.34 8.18 20.15
CA VAL A 11 25.82 6.80 20.06
C VAL A 11 25.03 6.51 21.33
N ALA A 12 23.84 5.93 21.22
CA ALA A 12 23.18 5.26 22.33
C ALA A 12 22.48 3.99 21.82
N ALA A 13 23.02 2.85 22.23
CA ALA A 13 22.46 1.52 22.02
C ALA A 13 21.38 1.23 23.07
N SER A 14 20.32 0.52 22.70
CA SER A 14 19.38 -0.09 23.65
C SER A 14 18.86 -1.40 23.07
N ALA A 15 19.46 -2.50 23.54
CA ALA A 15 18.97 -3.84 23.33
C ALA A 15 17.85 -4.14 24.35
N LEU A 16 16.70 -4.61 23.88
CA LEU A 16 15.69 -5.25 24.71
C LEU A 16 15.38 -6.61 24.10
N ALA A 17 15.93 -7.64 24.72
CA ALA A 17 15.50 -9.03 24.53
C ALA A 17 14.16 -9.20 25.27
N LEU A 18 13.11 -9.62 24.55
CA LEU A 18 11.90 -10.13 25.19
C LEU A 18 11.93 -11.66 25.17
N THR A 19 11.75 -12.19 26.37
CA THR A 19 11.71 -13.58 26.79
C THR A 19 10.43 -14.29 26.35
N ALA A 20 10.58 -15.56 26.01
CA ALA A 20 9.72 -16.71 26.33
C ALA A 20 8.20 -16.52 26.49
N CYS A 21 7.41 -17.32 25.73
CA CYS A 21 6.64 -18.40 26.36
C CYS A 21 6.16 -19.44 25.32
N SER A 22 6.18 -20.68 25.75
CA SER A 22 5.88 -21.94 25.07
C SER A 22 4.40 -22.33 25.26
N SER A 23 3.80 -23.00 24.26
CA SER A 23 2.87 -24.14 24.41
C SER A 23 2.31 -24.49 23.04
N SER A 24 2.65 -25.64 22.46
CA SER A 24 2.17 -27.01 22.74
C SER A 24 1.00 -27.38 21.83
N SER A 25 1.10 -28.59 21.28
CA SER A 25 0.39 -29.11 20.13
C SER A 25 -0.95 -29.79 20.47
N ASP A 26 -1.80 -29.84 19.44
CA ASP A 26 -2.73 -30.93 19.04
C ASP A 26 -4.15 -31.06 19.63
N SER A 27 -5.04 -31.53 18.73
CA SER A 27 -6.25 -32.33 18.91
C SER A 27 -7.66 -31.66 18.92
N SER A 28 -8.35 -31.82 17.78
CA SER A 28 -9.67 -32.51 17.66
C SER A 28 -11.02 -31.75 17.69
N THR A 29 -11.61 -31.68 16.47
CA THR A 29 -12.99 -32.08 16.07
C THR A 29 -14.25 -31.40 16.66
N LYS A 30 -15.01 -30.68 15.80
CA LYS A 30 -16.42 -31.00 15.42
C LYS A 30 -17.03 -29.96 14.46
N SER A 31 -17.60 -30.45 13.36
CA SER A 31 -18.43 -29.75 12.36
C SER A 31 -19.78 -29.26 12.92
N VAL A 32 -20.40 -28.26 12.27
CA VAL A 32 -21.86 -28.06 11.95
C VAL A 32 -22.08 -26.60 11.42
N PRO A 33 -23.06 -26.33 10.51
CA PRO A 33 -22.88 -26.06 9.08
C PRO A 33 -22.91 -24.56 8.67
N SER A 34 -22.62 -24.29 7.39
CA SER A 34 -22.63 -22.97 6.76
C SER A 34 -23.99 -22.24 6.81
N PRO A 35 -23.97 -20.89 6.81
CA PRO A 35 -24.83 -20.11 5.95
C PRO A 35 -24.05 -19.70 4.69
N LYS A 36 -24.63 -19.99 3.52
CA LYS A 36 -24.27 -19.38 2.25
C LYS A 36 -24.28 -17.85 2.42
N ALA A 37 -23.12 -17.24 2.33
CA ALA A 37 -23.00 -15.90 1.78
C ALA A 37 -21.99 -16.02 0.65
N SER A 38 -22.48 -15.96 -0.59
CA SER A 38 -21.66 -15.73 -1.77
C SER A 38 -20.93 -14.39 -1.58
N LYS A 39 -19.73 -14.46 -1.01
CA LYS A 39 -18.72 -13.43 -1.14
C LYS A 39 -17.63 -14.09 -1.95
N THR A 40 -17.48 -13.64 -3.19
CA THR A 40 -16.24 -13.80 -3.95
C THR A 40 -15.08 -13.67 -2.96
N PRO A 41 -14.13 -14.63 -2.90
CA PRO A 41 -13.01 -14.55 -1.98
C PRO A 41 -12.29 -13.23 -2.26
N SER A 42 -12.49 -12.25 -1.39
CA SER A 42 -11.54 -11.15 -1.33
C SER A 42 -10.25 -11.80 -0.84
N PRO A 43 -9.12 -11.67 -1.54
CA PRO A 43 -7.86 -12.12 -0.98
C PRO A 43 -7.73 -11.48 0.40
N ASP A 44 -7.61 -12.34 1.42
CA ASP A 44 -7.70 -11.93 2.81
C ASP A 44 -6.67 -10.83 3.09
N ARG A 45 -7.15 -9.62 3.36
CA ARG A 45 -6.28 -8.52 3.79
C ARG A 45 -5.84 -8.77 5.21
N SER A 46 -4.54 -8.61 5.45
CA SER A 46 -3.96 -8.68 6.78
C SER A 46 -4.59 -7.62 7.72
N PRO A 47 -4.60 -7.86 9.05
CA PRO A 47 -5.02 -6.85 10.02
C PRO A 47 -4.26 -5.52 9.88
N ALA A 48 -2.97 -5.57 9.56
CA ALA A 48 -2.14 -4.39 9.33
C ALA A 48 -2.61 -3.57 8.11
N GLU A 49 -2.92 -4.23 6.99
CA GLU A 49 -3.48 -3.55 5.82
C GLU A 49 -4.84 -2.91 6.12
N LYS A 50 -5.69 -3.59 6.90
CA LYS A 50 -6.98 -3.03 7.35
C LYS A 50 -6.77 -1.79 8.22
N ALA A 51 -5.87 -1.86 9.19
CA ALA A 51 -5.55 -0.74 10.08
C ALA A 51 -4.94 0.46 9.33
N ALA A 52 -4.19 0.21 8.26
CA ALA A 52 -3.59 1.24 7.41
C ALA A 52 -4.50 1.80 6.31
N GLY A 53 -5.79 1.41 6.27
CA GLY A 53 -6.74 1.87 5.24
C GLY A 53 -6.51 1.27 3.85
N ILE A 54 -5.71 0.20 3.74
CA ILE A 54 -5.34 -0.37 2.43
C ILE A 54 -6.52 -1.19 1.85
N PRO A 55 -6.99 -0.87 0.62
CA PRO A 55 -8.09 -1.57 -0.04
C PRO A 55 -7.73 -3.03 -0.41
N PRO A 56 -8.72 -3.91 -0.68
CA PRO A 56 -8.43 -5.28 -1.08
C PRO A 56 -7.75 -5.25 -2.44
N LYS A 57 -7.04 -6.32 -2.79
CA LYS A 57 -6.53 -6.41 -4.16
C LYS A 57 -7.74 -6.48 -5.12
N PRO A 58 -7.87 -5.55 -6.08
CA PRO A 58 -8.99 -5.57 -7.01
C PRO A 58 -8.89 -6.77 -7.96
N THR A 59 -10.03 -7.27 -8.41
CA THR A 59 -10.15 -8.40 -9.35
C THR A 59 -11.12 -8.06 -10.48
N GLY A 60 -11.04 -8.81 -11.59
CA GLY A 60 -12.00 -8.67 -12.71
C GLY A 60 -12.09 -7.24 -13.25
N ALA A 61 -13.31 -6.74 -13.42
CA ALA A 61 -13.57 -5.40 -13.98
C ALA A 61 -12.91 -4.27 -13.17
N GLN A 62 -12.90 -4.36 -11.84
CA GLN A 62 -12.26 -3.35 -10.99
C GLN A 62 -10.74 -3.29 -11.21
N ARG A 63 -10.11 -4.45 -11.45
CA ARG A 63 -8.67 -4.51 -11.78
C ARG A 63 -8.39 -3.82 -13.11
N ALA A 64 -9.18 -4.13 -14.13
CA ALA A 64 -9.02 -3.54 -15.46
C ALA A 64 -9.27 -2.02 -15.44
N GLU A 65 -10.29 -1.57 -14.71
CA GLU A 65 -10.61 -0.16 -14.57
C GLU A 65 -9.51 0.62 -13.86
N LEU A 66 -8.98 0.08 -12.76
CA LEU A 66 -7.85 0.68 -12.05
C LEU A 66 -6.63 0.81 -12.98
N LEU A 67 -6.24 -0.26 -13.67
CA LEU A 67 -5.09 -0.24 -14.56
C LEU A 67 -5.27 0.77 -15.71
N ARG A 68 -6.47 0.85 -16.31
CA ARG A 68 -6.78 1.85 -17.33
C ARG A 68 -6.62 3.28 -16.80
N ALA A 69 -7.09 3.54 -15.58
CA ALA A 69 -6.98 4.87 -14.98
C ALA A 69 -5.52 5.24 -14.63
N LEU A 70 -4.73 4.27 -14.16
CA LEU A 70 -3.29 4.46 -13.92
C LEU A 70 -2.53 4.72 -15.23
N ALA A 71 -2.83 3.97 -16.29
CA ALA A 71 -2.23 4.14 -17.61
C ALA A 71 -2.52 5.51 -18.24
N ALA A 72 -3.66 6.12 -17.90
CA ALA A 72 -4.01 7.47 -18.37
C ALA A 72 -3.09 8.57 -17.80
N ALA A 73 -2.48 8.35 -16.62
CA ALA A 73 -1.48 9.26 -16.05
C ALA A 73 -0.07 8.96 -16.58
N ASN A 74 0.27 7.67 -16.67
CA ASN A 74 1.52 7.21 -17.27
C ASN A 74 1.34 5.78 -17.78
N PRO A 75 1.39 5.53 -19.11
CA PRO A 75 1.16 4.19 -19.66
C PRO A 75 2.22 3.18 -19.21
N ASP A 76 3.41 3.63 -18.84
CA ASP A 76 4.48 2.73 -18.42
C ASP A 76 4.24 2.09 -17.05
N ILE A 77 3.42 2.71 -16.20
CA ILE A 77 3.06 2.17 -14.88
C ILE A 77 2.50 0.76 -14.99
N VAL A 78 1.66 0.50 -16.00
CA VAL A 78 0.98 -0.78 -16.16
C VAL A 78 1.80 -1.86 -16.87
N LYS A 79 3.04 -1.58 -17.29
CA LYS A 79 4.00 -2.62 -17.74
C LYS A 79 4.17 -3.72 -16.69
N TYR A 80 4.01 -3.36 -15.41
CA TYR A 80 4.06 -4.28 -14.28
C TYR A 80 2.76 -4.18 -13.47
N GLU A 81 1.66 -4.68 -14.04
CA GLU A 81 0.31 -4.53 -13.50
C GLU A 81 0.17 -4.85 -12.01
N ASP A 82 0.77 -5.94 -11.52
CA ASP A 82 0.65 -6.29 -10.11
C ASP A 82 1.37 -5.32 -9.18
N LYS A 83 2.52 -4.77 -9.62
CA LYS A 83 3.20 -3.68 -8.90
C LYS A 83 2.39 -2.39 -8.95
N ALA A 84 1.76 -2.07 -10.08
CA ALA A 84 0.90 -0.91 -10.20
C ALA A 84 -0.29 -1.00 -9.23
N ILE A 85 -0.90 -2.18 -9.13
CA ILE A 85 -1.99 -2.45 -8.18
C ILE A 85 -1.50 -2.30 -6.73
N ASP A 86 -0.36 -2.89 -6.39
CA ASP A 86 0.15 -2.82 -5.02
C ASP A 86 0.58 -1.39 -4.64
N ALA A 87 1.15 -0.64 -5.57
CA ALA A 87 1.45 0.78 -5.41
C ALA A 87 0.16 1.60 -5.19
N ALA A 88 -0.90 1.35 -5.97
CA ALA A 88 -2.19 2.01 -5.81
C ALA A 88 -2.82 1.71 -4.44
N ARG A 89 -2.80 0.44 -4.01
CA ARG A 89 -3.30 0.02 -2.70
C ARG A 89 -2.55 0.73 -1.56
N ASN A 90 -1.22 0.77 -1.64
CA ASN A 90 -0.39 1.43 -0.63
C ASN A 90 -0.62 2.96 -0.64
N GLN A 91 -0.79 3.56 -1.82
CA GLN A 91 -1.02 5.00 -1.96
C GLN A 91 -2.29 5.48 -1.23
N CYS A 92 -3.31 4.63 -1.09
CA CYS A 92 -4.53 5.01 -0.35
C CYS A 92 -4.24 5.44 1.09
N SER A 93 -3.26 4.83 1.78
CA SER A 93 -2.85 5.28 3.11
C SER A 93 -2.33 6.73 3.14
N SER A 94 -1.76 7.23 2.04
CA SER A 94 -1.28 8.62 1.95
C SER A 94 -2.39 9.60 1.54
N VAL A 95 -3.38 9.11 0.82
CA VAL A 95 -4.58 9.85 0.41
C VAL A 95 -5.52 10.07 1.60
N ASP A 96 -5.79 9.01 2.36
CA ASP A 96 -6.75 9.00 3.47
C ASP A 96 -6.25 9.86 4.66
N ASN A 97 -4.93 9.91 4.86
CA ASN A 97 -4.32 10.70 5.93
C ASN A 97 -4.13 12.20 5.60
N GLY A 98 -4.62 12.67 4.44
CA GLY A 98 -4.61 14.09 4.08
C GLY A 98 -3.21 14.72 3.98
N SER A 99 -2.17 13.90 3.78
CA SER A 99 -0.80 14.39 3.75
C SER A 99 -0.62 15.38 2.59
N GLY A 100 -0.13 16.60 2.86
CA GLY A 100 0.16 17.62 1.83
C GLY A 100 1.28 17.24 0.85
N LYS A 101 1.70 15.97 0.85
CA LYS A 101 2.75 15.36 0.03
C LYS A 101 2.26 14.11 -0.70
N ALA A 102 0.95 13.87 -0.77
CA ALA A 102 0.39 12.69 -1.43
C ALA A 102 0.84 12.57 -2.90
N ASP A 103 1.00 13.68 -3.60
CA ASP A 103 1.41 13.71 -5.02
C ASP A 103 2.88 13.27 -5.19
N LEU A 104 3.78 13.80 -4.35
CA LEU A 104 5.18 13.37 -4.27
C LEU A 104 5.28 11.91 -3.82
N ALA A 105 4.46 11.49 -2.86
CA ALA A 105 4.44 10.09 -2.41
C ALA A 105 3.99 9.14 -3.52
N ALA A 106 3.01 9.55 -4.34
CA ALA A 106 2.60 8.80 -5.52
C ALA A 106 3.74 8.74 -6.55
N SER A 107 4.42 9.85 -6.83
CA SER A 107 5.52 9.86 -7.81
C SER A 107 6.65 8.90 -7.43
N GLN A 108 6.96 8.81 -6.13
CA GLN A 108 7.95 7.86 -5.61
C GLN A 108 7.45 6.41 -5.67
N ARG A 109 6.21 6.14 -5.24
CA ARG A 109 5.65 4.78 -5.22
C ARG A 109 5.46 4.18 -6.61
N PHE A 110 5.17 5.02 -7.61
CA PHE A 110 4.98 4.62 -9.00
C PHE A 110 6.26 4.79 -9.84
N THR A 111 7.40 5.07 -9.20
CA THR A 111 8.72 4.97 -9.81
C THR A 111 9.34 3.64 -9.40
N TYR A 112 9.40 2.70 -10.33
CA TYR A 112 9.97 1.37 -10.08
C TYR A 112 10.51 0.77 -11.37
N LYS A 113 11.59 -0.01 -11.24
CA LYS A 113 12.27 -0.62 -12.40
C LYS A 113 12.66 0.45 -13.44
N ASP A 114 12.15 0.35 -14.66
CA ASP A 114 12.30 1.29 -15.76
C ASP A 114 11.16 2.33 -15.85
N VAL A 115 10.18 2.29 -14.96
CA VAL A 115 9.09 3.26 -14.90
C VAL A 115 9.52 4.47 -14.06
N THR A 116 9.44 5.66 -14.64
CA THR A 116 9.62 6.94 -13.94
C THR A 116 8.29 7.69 -13.89
N THR A 117 7.89 8.14 -12.70
CA THR A 117 6.66 8.91 -12.51
C THR A 117 6.99 10.26 -11.87
N THR A 118 6.54 11.34 -12.51
CA THR A 118 6.71 12.72 -12.01
C THR A 118 5.67 13.06 -10.95
N GLU A 119 5.88 14.15 -10.19
CA GLU A 119 4.90 14.63 -9.21
C GLU A 119 3.58 15.04 -9.86
N ALA A 120 3.62 15.64 -11.07
CA ALA A 120 2.41 15.97 -11.83
C ALA A 120 1.59 14.71 -12.19
N GLN A 121 2.26 13.63 -12.59
CA GLN A 121 1.62 12.33 -12.81
C GLN A 121 1.15 11.72 -11.49
N GLY A 122 1.90 11.88 -10.40
CA GLY A 122 1.48 11.50 -9.05
C GLY A 122 0.14 12.14 -8.64
N LYS A 123 -0.03 13.42 -8.95
CA LYS A 123 -1.31 14.13 -8.77
C LYS A 123 -2.44 13.54 -9.61
N GLN A 124 -2.19 13.24 -10.89
CA GLN A 124 -3.18 12.60 -11.76
C GLN A 124 -3.58 11.22 -11.23
N ILE A 125 -2.62 10.43 -10.74
CA ILE A 125 -2.86 9.13 -10.10
C ILE A 125 -3.75 9.32 -8.88
N ASN A 126 -3.42 10.24 -7.96
CA ASN A 126 -4.25 10.49 -6.77
C ASN A 126 -5.67 10.90 -7.15
N GLN A 127 -5.84 11.76 -8.16
CA GLN A 127 -7.17 12.14 -8.66
C GLN A 127 -7.94 10.93 -9.23
N ALA A 128 -7.28 10.06 -9.98
CA ALA A 128 -7.87 8.83 -10.50
C ALA A 128 -8.30 7.88 -9.37
N LEU A 129 -7.43 7.63 -8.39
CA LEU A 129 -7.74 6.75 -7.26
C LEU A 129 -8.94 7.25 -6.43
N LYS A 130 -9.05 8.58 -6.26
CA LYS A 130 -10.22 9.22 -5.62
C LYS A 130 -11.46 9.13 -6.50
N GLY A 131 -11.35 9.45 -7.78
CA GLY A 131 -12.47 9.46 -8.72
C GLY A 131 -13.09 8.07 -8.94
N LEU A 132 -12.28 7.01 -8.87
CA LEU A 132 -12.74 5.62 -8.91
C LEU A 132 -13.36 5.14 -7.59
N GLY A 133 -13.27 5.91 -6.49
CA GLY A 133 -13.60 5.44 -5.16
C GLY A 133 -12.72 4.27 -4.70
N PHE A 134 -11.51 4.14 -5.27
CA PHE A 134 -10.58 3.06 -4.95
C PHE A 134 -9.94 3.27 -3.57
N CYS A 135 -9.57 4.53 -3.26
CA CYS A 135 -9.15 4.94 -1.93
C CYS A 135 -10.31 5.56 -1.16
N LYS A 136 -10.34 5.35 0.16
CA LYS A 136 -11.42 5.84 1.02
C LYS A 136 -11.08 7.24 1.53
N VAL A 137 -11.45 8.24 0.74
CA VAL A 137 -11.32 9.67 1.11
C VAL A 137 -12.28 10.11 2.22
#